data_AF-A0AAD5CSC5-F1
#
_entry.id   AF-A0AAD5CSC5-F1
#
_cell.length_a   1.000
_cell.length_b   1.000
_cell.length_c   1.000
_cell.angle_alpha   90.00
_cell.angle_beta   90.00
_cell.angle_gamma   90.00
#
_symmetry.space_group_name_H-M   'P 1'
#
loop_
_entity.id
_entity.type
_entity.pdbx_description
1 polymer ?
#
loop_
_entity_poly.entity_id
_entity_poly.type
_entity_poly.pdbx_seq_one_letter_code
_entity_poly.pdbx_strand_id
1 'polypeptide(L)'
;GNLVYQDFDIKRAAEGASFRPVSGQTTVQVTDNYLEIHLFWSGKGTCCVPVQGTFGPLISAISVNPNFRPSVSNIPPSANKNRKNRSGLIVGIVVPIAVVSFLSLLALYIFRQRRKKHDTTDNYE
;
A
#
# COMPACT_ATOMS: atom_id res chain seq x y z
N GLY A 1 -1.79 3.29 -29.81
CA GLY A 1 -1.05 4.44 -29.24
C GLY A 1 -0.73 5.45 -30.32
N ASN A 2 -0.64 6.73 -29.97
CA ASN A 2 -0.25 7.80 -30.90
C ASN A 2 1.28 7.98 -30.90
N LEU A 3 1.90 8.07 -32.08
CA LEU A 3 3.32 8.34 -32.21
C LEU A 3 3.59 9.82 -31.90
N VAL A 4 4.38 10.09 -30.86
CA VAL A 4 4.73 11.46 -30.45
C VAL A 4 6.11 11.85 -30.96
N TYR A 5 7.09 10.97 -30.78
CA TYR A 5 8.47 11.20 -31.20
C TYR A 5 8.90 10.12 -32.17
N GLN A 6 9.05 10.49 -33.44
CA GLN A 6 9.57 9.61 -34.49
C GLN A 6 11.06 9.85 -34.68
N ASP A 7 11.84 8.77 -34.78
CA ASP A 7 13.29 8.80 -35.08
C ASP A 7 14.07 9.82 -34.22
N PHE A 8 13.71 9.90 -32.94
CA PHE A 8 14.24 10.90 -32.03
C PHE A 8 15.70 10.64 -31.68
N ASP A 9 16.56 11.60 -32.01
CA ASP A 9 17.98 11.58 -31.69
C ASP A 9 18.28 12.59 -30.58
N ILE A 10 18.59 12.07 -29.39
CA ILE A 10 18.91 12.87 -28.20
C ILE A 10 20.14 13.74 -28.44
N LYS A 11 21.16 13.23 -29.14
CA LYS A 11 22.40 13.97 -29.41
C LYS A 11 22.14 15.14 -30.34
N ARG A 12 21.31 14.94 -31.36
CA ARG A 12 20.87 16.01 -32.26
C ARG A 12 20.05 17.05 -31.52
N ALA A 13 19.11 16.62 -30.67
CA ALA A 13 18.30 17.52 -29.85
C ALA A 13 19.13 18.29 -28.79
N ALA A 14 20.26 17.72 -28.35
CA ALA A 14 21.24 18.35 -27.49
C ALA A 14 22.23 19.27 -28.23
N GLU A 15 22.01 19.57 -29.53
CA GLU A 15 22.92 20.35 -30.38
C GLU A 15 24.34 19.74 -30.44
N GLY A 16 24.43 18.42 -30.34
CA GLY A 16 25.70 17.68 -30.36
C GLY A 16 26.40 17.55 -28.99
N ALA A 17 25.89 18.17 -27.94
CA ALA A 17 26.51 18.13 -26.61
C ALA A 17 26.33 16.78 -25.91
N SER A 18 27.43 16.19 -25.45
CA SER A 18 27.42 15.08 -24.50
C SER A 18 27.12 15.66 -23.11
N PHE A 19 26.17 15.11 -22.36
CA PHE A 19 25.75 15.55 -21.00
C PHE A 19 24.81 16.76 -20.91
N ARG A 20 24.23 17.23 -22.01
CA ARG A 20 23.12 18.19 -21.96
C ARG A 20 21.80 17.44 -21.81
N PRO A 21 20.99 17.71 -20.76
CA PRO A 21 19.67 17.10 -20.65
C PRO A 21 18.75 17.65 -21.75
N VAL A 22 17.97 16.76 -22.34
CA VAL A 22 16.91 17.11 -23.30
C VAL A 22 15.57 16.69 -22.69
N SER A 23 14.69 17.66 -22.50
CA SER A 23 13.33 17.43 -22.01
C SER A 23 12.33 17.59 -23.14
N GLY A 24 11.40 16.65 -23.24
CA GLY A 24 10.25 16.72 -24.13
C GLY A 24 8.96 16.75 -23.31
N GLN A 25 8.03 17.62 -23.66
CA GLN A 25 6.72 17.69 -23.03
C GLN A 25 5.64 17.44 -24.09
N THR A 26 4.70 16.55 -23.80
CA THR A 26 3.56 16.28 -24.66
C THR A 26 2.28 16.24 -23.81
N THR A 27 1.20 16.76 -24.37
CA THR A 27 -0.14 16.69 -23.74
C THR A 27 -0.92 15.61 -24.46
N VAL A 28 -1.42 14.64 -23.70
CA VAL A 28 -2.20 13.51 -24.22
C VAL A 28 -3.53 13.40 -23.48
N GLN A 29 -4.57 12.99 -24.19
CA GLN A 29 -5.88 12.69 -23.60
C GLN A 29 -5.87 11.25 -23.10
N VAL A 30 -6.32 11.04 -21.85
CA VAL A 30 -6.40 9.72 -21.20
C VAL A 30 -7.87 9.37 -21.00
N THR A 31 -8.34 8.33 -21.68
CA THR A 31 -9.74 7.88 -21.62
C THR A 31 -9.96 6.82 -20.55
N ASP A 32 -9.07 5.83 -20.48
CA ASP A 32 -9.31 4.59 -19.73
C ASP A 32 -8.56 4.53 -18.40
N ASN A 33 -8.32 5.68 -17.74
CA ASN A 33 -7.61 5.83 -16.46
C ASN A 33 -6.13 5.40 -16.39
N TYR A 34 -5.62 4.73 -17.41
CA TYR A 34 -4.21 4.35 -17.53
C TYR A 34 -3.57 5.01 -18.75
N LEU A 35 -2.25 5.20 -18.67
CA LEU A 35 -1.42 5.71 -19.77
C LEU A 35 -0.40 4.63 -20.15
N GLU A 36 -0.36 4.28 -21.43
CA GLU A 36 0.65 3.39 -21.99
C GLU A 36 1.71 4.21 -22.72
N ILE A 37 2.97 4.05 -22.31
CA ILE A 37 4.13 4.69 -22.94
C ILE A 37 4.94 3.59 -23.63
N HIS A 38 4.98 3.63 -24.95
CA HIS A 38 5.70 2.65 -25.76
C HIS A 38 7.01 3.25 -26.26
N LEU A 39 8.11 2.59 -25.95
CA LEU A 39 9.44 2.98 -26.40
C LEU A 39 9.93 1.93 -27.39
N PHE A 40 10.02 2.32 -28.65
CA PHE A 40 10.38 1.41 -29.72
C PHE A 40 11.73 1.79 -30.32
N TRP A 41 12.60 0.79 -30.46
CA TRP A 41 13.89 0.93 -31.14
C TRP A 41 13.96 -0.10 -32.27
N SER A 42 14.09 0.40 -33.50
CA SER A 42 14.03 -0.40 -34.72
C SER A 42 15.39 -0.93 -35.20
N GLY A 43 16.47 -0.74 -34.44
CA GLY A 43 17.78 -1.27 -34.81
C GLY A 43 18.63 -0.37 -35.73
N LYS A 44 18.20 0.86 -36.04
CA LYS A 44 18.99 1.73 -36.92
C LYS A 44 20.26 2.27 -36.22
N GLY A 45 21.41 2.04 -36.86
CA GLY A 45 22.60 2.90 -36.72
C GLY A 45 23.71 2.46 -35.75
N THR A 46 23.61 1.34 -35.04
CA THR A 46 24.70 0.90 -34.15
C THR A 46 24.93 -0.62 -34.28
N CYS A 47 26.17 -1.03 -34.53
CA CYS A 47 26.64 -2.38 -34.16
C CYS A 47 27.52 -2.35 -32.91
N CYS A 48 28.17 -1.20 -32.64
CA CYS A 48 29.47 -1.19 -31.99
C CYS A 48 29.78 0.07 -31.16
N VAL A 49 28.79 0.88 -30.77
CA VAL A 49 29.00 2.10 -29.95
C VAL A 49 28.07 2.08 -28.72
N PRO A 50 28.57 2.28 -27.49
CA PRO A 50 29.97 2.35 -27.05
C PRO A 50 30.63 0.96 -26.88
N VAL A 51 29.83 -0.09 -26.78
CA VAL A 51 30.21 -1.51 -26.83
C VAL A 51 29.23 -2.27 -27.72
N GLN A 52 29.68 -3.35 -28.31
CA GLN A 52 28.82 -4.24 -29.09
C GLN A 52 27.67 -4.73 -28.22
N GLY A 53 26.42 -4.42 -28.60
CA GLY A 53 25.24 -4.81 -27.83
C GLY A 53 24.46 -3.68 -27.15
N THR A 54 24.92 -2.42 -27.16
CA THR A 54 24.18 -1.32 -26.51
C THR A 54 23.09 -0.76 -27.42
N PHE A 55 21.85 -1.11 -27.10
CA PHE A 55 20.71 -0.94 -27.99
C PHE A 55 19.45 -0.60 -27.20
N GLY A 56 18.68 0.36 -27.70
CA GLY A 56 17.36 0.67 -27.17
C GLY A 56 17.13 2.13 -26.83
N PRO A 57 15.89 2.46 -26.42
CA PRO A 57 15.51 3.81 -26.02
C PRO A 57 16.23 4.23 -24.73
N LEU A 58 16.78 5.45 -24.72
CA LEU A 58 17.43 6.05 -23.55
C LEU A 58 16.50 7.07 -22.89
N ILE A 59 16.14 6.84 -21.62
CA ILE A 59 15.31 7.74 -20.82
C ILE A 59 15.89 7.87 -19.42
N SER A 60 15.98 9.11 -18.92
CA SER A 60 16.40 9.39 -17.55
C SER A 60 15.23 9.48 -16.58
N ALA A 61 14.14 10.14 -16.98
CA ALA A 61 12.99 10.40 -16.12
C ALA A 61 11.71 10.59 -16.93
N ILE A 62 10.58 10.26 -16.32
CA ILE A 62 9.23 10.50 -16.85
C ILE A 62 8.43 11.22 -15.76
N SER A 63 7.76 12.30 -16.13
CA SER A 63 6.84 13.03 -15.26
C SER A 63 5.49 13.13 -15.95
N VAL A 64 4.43 12.78 -15.22
CA VAL A 64 3.05 12.82 -15.72
C VAL A 64 2.24 13.69 -14.76
N ASN A 65 1.84 14.85 -15.25
CA ASN A 65 1.07 15.81 -14.48
C ASN A 65 -0.31 16.01 -15.14
N PRO A 66 -1.42 15.78 -14.44
CA PRO A 66 -2.73 16.10 -14.98
C PRO A 66 -2.88 17.62 -15.10
N ASN A 67 -3.37 18.10 -16.24
CA ASN A 67 -3.73 19.50 -16.45
C ASN A 67 -5.17 19.81 -15.98
N PHE A 68 -5.78 18.90 -15.22
CA PHE A 68 -7.13 18.99 -14.67
C PHE A 68 -7.14 18.46 -13.24
N ARG A 69 -8.22 18.70 -12.50
CA ARG A 69 -8.42 18.14 -11.16
C ARG A 69 -8.90 16.69 -11.28
N PRO A 70 -8.09 15.68 -10.89
CA PRO A 70 -8.50 14.28 -10.99
C PRO A 70 -9.76 14.02 -10.14
N SER A 71 -10.68 13.25 -10.68
CA SER A 71 -11.87 12.77 -9.94
C SER A 71 -11.54 11.59 -9.02
N VAL A 72 -10.39 10.95 -9.23
CA VAL A 72 -9.92 9.78 -8.48
C VAL A 72 -8.77 10.15 -7.55
N SER A 73 -8.66 9.45 -6.42
CA SER A 73 -7.57 9.62 -5.47
C SER A 73 -6.27 9.02 -5.99
N ASN A 74 -5.13 9.68 -5.75
CA ASN A 74 -3.79 9.15 -6.02
C ASN A 74 -3.37 8.04 -5.02
N ILE A 75 -4.25 7.62 -4.13
CA ILE A 75 -3.98 6.53 -3.18
C ILE A 75 -4.13 5.20 -3.93
N PRO A 76 -3.06 4.40 -4.09
CA PRO A 76 -3.18 3.11 -4.75
C PRO A 76 -4.15 2.21 -3.96
N PRO A 77 -4.95 1.36 -4.64
CA PRO A 77 -6.00 0.56 -3.98
C PRO A 77 -5.46 -0.34 -2.85
N SER A 78 -4.18 -0.72 -2.92
CA SER A 78 -3.47 -1.51 -1.90
C SER A 78 -3.09 -0.72 -0.63
N ALA A 79 -2.97 0.62 -0.70
CA ALA A 79 -2.59 1.45 0.43
C ALA A 79 -3.73 1.69 1.43
N ASN A 80 -4.96 1.29 1.12
CA ASN A 80 -6.06 1.28 2.07
C ASN A 80 -5.92 0.08 3.01
N LYS A 81 -4.88 0.12 3.87
CA LYS A 81 -4.63 -0.85 4.93
C LYS A 81 -5.69 -0.65 6.01
N ASN A 82 -6.86 -1.22 5.75
CA ASN A 82 -7.63 -2.04 6.66
C ASN A 82 -7.56 -1.57 8.12
N ARG A 83 -8.51 -0.71 8.55
CA ARG A 83 -8.84 -0.57 9.97
C ARG A 83 -9.23 -1.95 10.48
N LYS A 84 -8.28 -2.72 11.02
CA LYS A 84 -8.57 -4.02 11.62
C LYS A 84 -9.53 -3.82 12.79
N ASN A 85 -10.75 -4.32 12.62
CA ASN A 85 -11.78 -4.34 13.66
C ASN A 85 -11.27 -5.21 14.82
N ARG A 86 -10.83 -4.60 15.93
CA ARG A 86 -10.28 -5.34 17.09
C ARG A 86 -11.35 -6.05 17.92
N SER A 87 -12.60 -6.11 17.44
CA SER A 87 -13.74 -6.67 18.15
C SER A 87 -13.50 -8.10 18.61
N GLY A 88 -12.88 -8.94 17.77
CA GLY A 88 -12.54 -10.33 18.16
C GLY A 88 -11.56 -10.42 19.33
N LEU A 89 -10.54 -9.53 19.37
CA LEU A 89 -9.57 -9.47 20.47
C LEU A 89 -10.22 -8.99 21.76
N ILE A 90 -11.09 -7.97 21.67
CA ILE A 90 -11.81 -7.42 22.82
C ILE A 90 -12.73 -8.47 23.43
N VAL A 91 -13.52 -9.17 22.60
CA VAL A 91 -14.41 -10.24 23.06
C VAL A 91 -13.62 -11.39 23.71
N GLY A 92 -12.47 -11.77 23.12
CA GLY A 92 -11.61 -12.83 23.65
C GLY A 92 -11.03 -12.54 25.04
N ILE A 93 -10.84 -11.26 25.41
CA ILE A 93 -10.34 -10.86 26.74
C ILE A 93 -11.49 -10.69 27.74
N VAL A 94 -12.60 -10.06 27.34
CA VAL A 94 -13.68 -9.68 28.26
C VAL A 94 -14.45 -10.90 28.77
N VAL A 95 -14.74 -11.87 27.91
CA VAL A 95 -15.53 -13.07 28.28
C VAL A 95 -14.89 -13.90 29.41
N PRO A 96 -13.60 -14.30 29.35
CA PRO A 96 -13.02 -15.10 30.43
C PRO A 96 -12.94 -14.33 31.76
N ILE A 97 -12.66 -13.02 31.72
CA ILE A 97 -12.63 -12.18 32.94
C ILE A 97 -14.00 -12.18 33.62
N ALA A 98 -15.08 -12.01 32.86
CA ALA A 98 -16.43 -12.02 33.39
C ALA A 98 -16.80 -13.37 34.01
N VAL A 99 -16.47 -14.48 33.35
CA VAL A 99 -16.74 -15.84 33.85
C VAL A 99 -15.97 -16.13 35.14
N VAL A 100 -14.67 -15.81 35.18
CA VAL A 100 -13.85 -16.02 36.38
C VAL A 100 -14.35 -15.16 37.54
N SER A 101 -14.67 -13.90 37.30
CA SER A 101 -15.23 -13.00 38.32
C SER A 101 -16.54 -13.54 38.91
N PHE A 102 -17.44 -14.02 38.04
CA PHE A 102 -18.73 -14.58 38.47
C PHE A 102 -18.56 -15.85 39.31
N LEU A 103 -17.69 -16.77 38.89
CA LEU A 103 -17.39 -18.00 39.64
C LEU A 103 -16.75 -17.70 41.00
N SER A 104 -15.82 -16.74 41.08
CA SER A 104 -15.21 -16.32 42.35
C SER A 104 -16.23 -15.74 43.32
N LEU A 105 -17.17 -14.91 42.83
CA LEU A 105 -18.24 -14.35 43.68
C LEU A 105 -19.18 -15.44 44.21
N LEU A 106 -19.57 -16.40 43.37
CA LEU A 106 -20.39 -17.54 43.78
C LEU A 106 -19.68 -18.40 44.84
N ALA A 107 -18.40 -18.70 44.64
CA ALA A 107 -17.61 -19.46 45.61
C ALA A 107 -17.52 -18.74 46.97
N LEU A 108 -17.26 -17.43 46.98
CA LEU A 108 -17.24 -16.61 48.21
C LEU A 108 -18.60 -16.55 48.89
N TYR A 109 -19.69 -16.46 48.13
CA TYR A 109 -21.05 -16.47 48.66
C TYR A 109 -21.37 -17.79 49.36
N ILE A 110 -21.10 -18.92 48.69
CA ILE A 110 -21.31 -20.27 49.27
C ILE A 110 -20.45 -20.46 50.51
N PHE A 111 -19.20 -20.03 50.49
CA PHE A 111 -18.29 -20.14 51.62
C PHE A 111 -18.78 -19.34 52.84
N ARG A 112 -19.24 -18.10 52.63
CA ARG A 112 -19.85 -17.27 53.70
C ARG A 112 -21.12 -17.88 54.26
N GLN A 113 -21.97 -18.44 53.40
CA GLN A 113 -23.21 -19.08 53.84
C GLN A 113 -22.94 -20.35 54.65
N ARG A 114 -21.91 -21.14 54.28
CA ARG A 114 -21.49 -22.32 55.05
C ARG A 114 -20.95 -21.93 56.44
N ARG A 115 -20.13 -20.87 56.55
CA ARG A 115 -19.65 -20.40 57.86
C ARG A 115 -20.80 -20.01 58.80
N LYS A 116 -21.81 -19.31 58.30
CA LYS A 116 -22.99 -18.94 59.12
C LYS A 116 -23.79 -20.13 59.66
N LYS A 117 -23.68 -21.32 59.06
CA LYS A 117 -24.36 -22.54 59.53
C LYS A 117 -23.57 -23.33 60.58
N HIS A 118 -22.28 -23.02 60.79
CA HIS A 118 -21.44 -23.75 61.74
C HIS A 118 -21.44 -23.14 63.15
N ASP A 119 -21.80 -21.86 63.30
CA ASP A 119 -21.90 -21.19 64.62
C ASP A 119 -23.18 -21.53 65.41
N THR A 120 -24.09 -22.35 64.87
CA THR A 120 -25.37 -22.70 65.52
C THR A 120 -25.41 -24.14 66.06
N THR A 121 -24.40 -24.97 65.79
CA THR A 121 -24.42 -26.40 66.18
C THR A 121 -23.61 -26.69 67.45
N ASP A 122 -22.72 -25.80 67.88
CA ASP A 122 -21.86 -26.01 69.06
C ASP A 122 -22.46 -25.46 70.38
N ASN A 123 -23.77 -25.14 70.41
CA ASN A 123 -24.49 -24.65 71.59
C ASN A 123 -25.57 -25.65 72.10
N TYR A 124 -25.44 -26.92 71.76
CA TYR A 124 -26.30 -27.99 72.25
C TYR A 124 -25.51 -29.26 72.60
N GLU A 125 -24.50 -29.14 73.46
CA GLU A 125 -24.13 -30.18 74.45
C GLU A 125 -23.26 -29.60 75.57
#